data_AF-A0A0S8C0J3-F1
#
_entry.id   AF-A0A0S8C0J3-F1
#
_cell.length_a   1.000
_cell.length_b   1.000
_cell.length_c   1.000
_cell.angle_alpha   90.00
_cell.angle_beta   90.00
_cell.angle_gamma   90.00
#
_symmetry.space_group_name_H-M   'P 1'
#
loop_
_entity.id
_entity.type
_entity.pdbx_description
1 polymer ?
#
loop_
_entity_poly.entity_id
_entity_poly.type
_entity_poly.pdbx_seq_one_letter_code
_entity_poly.pdbx_strand_id
1 'polypeptide(L)'
;MKMRAGSGPKPIAIVLAVVVAAVIAYWGYTTYKQRVLDATTVASIEDASQRLRAALNAGAPGTIAMQAAERIGADAEEVDRRLQALRRAGPASDMALVDAADSYLLTARELLKRIAGSHKQRLMLADSSQALRNHMRVDTRTGAWVSEAVRGKARMDKDFRGFRIDTEMTDKLLASFHESQNKIAPYVGAAVLIDEKLVAEARQRANQELKRATAENESFRRR
;
A
#
# COMPACT_ATOMS: atom_id res chain seq x y z
N MET A 1 -54.46 55.37 -33.31
CA MET A 1 -53.85 54.02 -33.32
C MET A 1 -52.43 54.15 -32.78
N LYS A 2 -52.22 53.92 -31.47
CA LYS A 2 -50.89 54.03 -30.81
C LYS A 2 -50.18 52.69 -30.93
N MET A 3 -49.14 52.60 -31.76
CA MET A 3 -48.23 51.45 -31.76
C MET A 3 -47.32 51.54 -30.52
N ARG A 4 -47.42 50.53 -29.65
CA ARG A 4 -46.52 50.33 -28.51
C ARG A 4 -45.10 50.08 -29.04
N ALA A 5 -44.16 50.95 -28.70
CA ALA A 5 -42.74 50.66 -28.86
C ALA A 5 -42.38 49.48 -27.93
N GLY A 6 -42.10 48.32 -28.51
CA GLY A 6 -41.51 47.21 -27.79
C GLY A 6 -40.08 47.59 -27.38
N SER A 7 -39.86 47.86 -26.10
CA SER A 7 -38.52 48.05 -25.56
C SER A 7 -37.80 46.70 -25.56
N GLY A 8 -37.01 46.43 -26.60
CA GLY A 8 -36.05 45.33 -26.58
C GLY A 8 -35.11 45.47 -25.38
N PRO A 9 -34.60 44.36 -24.81
CA PRO A 9 -33.73 44.41 -23.66
C PRO A 9 -32.53 45.31 -23.94
N LYS A 10 -32.29 46.29 -23.06
CA LYS A 10 -31.12 47.18 -23.15
C LYS A 10 -29.84 46.33 -23.17
N PRO A 11 -28.82 46.66 -23.99
CA PRO A 11 -27.60 45.84 -24.12
C PRO A 11 -26.92 45.55 -22.77
N ILE A 12 -27.05 46.46 -21.81
CA ILE A 12 -26.59 46.30 -20.42
C ILE A 12 -27.26 45.10 -19.72
N ALA A 13 -28.56 44.88 -19.94
CA ALA A 13 -29.30 43.77 -19.34
C ALA A 13 -28.85 42.41 -19.91
N ILE A 14 -28.47 42.36 -21.19
CA ILE A 14 -27.94 41.16 -21.84
C ILE A 14 -26.55 40.83 -21.28
N VAL A 15 -25.67 41.84 -21.17
CA VAL A 15 -24.32 41.66 -20.59
C VAL A 15 -24.42 41.18 -19.15
N LEU A 16 -25.30 41.75 -18.34
CA LEU A 16 -25.51 41.32 -16.95
C LEU A 16 -25.99 39.87 -16.86
N ALA A 17 -26.93 39.47 -17.73
CA ALA A 17 -27.45 38.11 -17.77
C ALA A 17 -26.36 37.08 -18.15
N VAL A 18 -25.50 37.42 -19.12
CA VAL A 18 -24.36 36.57 -19.52
C VAL A 18 -23.35 36.42 -18.38
N VAL A 19 -23.03 37.51 -17.67
CA VAL A 19 -22.12 37.47 -16.51
C VAL A 19 -22.70 36.59 -15.40
N VAL A 20 -23.99 36.75 -15.07
CA VAL A 20 -24.65 35.93 -14.04
C VAL A 20 -24.68 34.45 -14.45
N ALA A 21 -25.00 34.14 -15.71
CA ALA A 21 -24.97 32.77 -16.22
C ALA A 21 -23.56 32.17 -16.19
N ALA A 22 -22.53 32.95 -16.53
CA ALA A 22 -21.14 32.51 -16.45
C ALA A 22 -20.69 32.24 -15.01
N VAL A 23 -21.11 33.07 -14.05
CA VAL A 23 -20.85 32.84 -12.62
C VAL A 23 -21.55 31.56 -12.15
N ILE A 24 -22.84 31.37 -12.47
CA ILE A 24 -23.57 30.16 -12.08
C ILE A 24 -22.96 28.91 -12.73
N ALA A 25 -22.60 28.96 -14.01
CA ALA A 25 -21.94 27.87 -14.71
C ALA A 25 -20.57 27.55 -14.10
N TYR A 26 -19.80 28.57 -13.70
CA TYR A 26 -18.52 28.39 -13.01
C TYR A 26 -18.71 27.71 -11.65
N TRP A 27 -19.63 28.21 -10.81
CA TRP A 27 -19.93 27.61 -9.50
C TRP A 27 -20.49 26.19 -9.59
N GLY A 28 -21.35 25.92 -10.58
CA GLY A 28 -21.86 24.58 -10.86
C GLY A 28 -20.76 23.63 -11.32
N TYR A 29 -19.84 24.10 -12.15
CA TYR A 29 -18.70 23.30 -12.62
C TYR A 29 -17.69 23.01 -11.51
N THR A 30 -17.38 23.98 -10.65
CA THR A 30 -16.45 23.79 -9.52
C THR A 30 -17.00 22.81 -8.49
N THR A 31 -18.28 22.95 -8.12
CA THR A 31 -18.94 22.03 -7.17
C THR A 31 -19.09 20.61 -7.73
N TYR A 32 -19.43 20.47 -9.01
CA TYR A 32 -19.44 19.16 -9.68
C TYR A 32 -18.05 18.51 -9.67
N LYS A 33 -17.01 19.27 -10.06
CA LYS A 33 -15.63 18.79 -10.06
C LYS A 33 -15.19 18.34 -8.68
N GLN A 34 -15.55 19.08 -7.63
CA GLN A 34 -15.21 18.73 -6.26
C GLN A 34 -15.88 17.42 -5.80
N ARG A 35 -17.16 17.21 -6.10
CA ARG A 35 -17.84 15.93 -5.76
C ARG A 35 -17.23 14.73 -6.47
N VAL A 36 -16.77 14.90 -7.71
CA VAL A 36 -16.05 13.86 -8.45
C VAL A 36 -14.70 13.54 -7.80
N LEU A 37 -14.00 14.54 -7.28
CA LEU A 37 -12.75 14.34 -6.52
C LEU A 37 -12.99 13.54 -5.24
N ASP A 38 -14.04 13.86 -4.48
CA ASP A 38 -14.39 13.14 -3.25
C ASP A 38 -14.71 11.67 -3.56
N ALA A 39 -15.55 11.41 -4.57
CA ALA A 39 -15.90 10.05 -4.99
C ALA A 39 -14.68 9.25 -5.47
N THR A 40 -13.76 9.89 -6.21
CA THR A 40 -12.52 9.28 -6.69
C THR A 40 -11.56 8.97 -5.53
N THR A 41 -11.55 9.83 -4.51
CA THR A 41 -10.75 9.65 -3.30
C THR A 41 -11.25 8.44 -2.51
N VAL A 42 -12.57 8.33 -2.28
CA VAL A 42 -13.19 7.17 -1.64
C VAL A 42 -12.91 5.88 -2.43
N ALA A 43 -13.09 5.89 -3.76
CA ALA A 43 -12.78 4.72 -4.59
C ALA A 43 -11.30 4.31 -4.51
N SER A 44 -10.38 5.27 -4.35
CA SER A 44 -8.95 4.98 -4.16
C SER A 44 -8.68 4.31 -2.81
N ILE A 45 -9.36 4.75 -1.75
CA ILE A 45 -9.30 4.11 -0.42
C ILE A 45 -9.85 2.68 -0.48
N GLU A 46 -10.98 2.48 -1.16
CA GLU A 46 -11.62 1.17 -1.30
C GLU A 46 -10.71 0.16 -1.99
N ASP A 47 -10.17 0.52 -3.16
CA ASP A 47 -9.26 -0.36 -3.90
C ASP A 47 -7.97 -0.63 -3.10
N ALA A 48 -7.37 0.39 -2.47
CA ALA A 48 -6.19 0.18 -1.62
C ALA A 48 -6.47 -0.78 -0.47
N SER A 49 -7.66 -0.70 0.13
CA SER A 49 -8.10 -1.60 1.19
C SER A 49 -8.30 -3.03 0.69
N GLN A 50 -8.86 -3.20 -0.52
CA GLN A 50 -9.00 -4.52 -1.15
C GLN A 50 -7.64 -5.16 -1.44
N ARG A 51 -6.70 -4.40 -2.01
CA ARG A 51 -5.32 -4.88 -2.28
C ARG A 51 -4.60 -5.25 -1.00
N LEU A 52 -4.68 -4.40 0.02
CA LEU A 52 -4.05 -4.69 1.31
C LEU A 52 -4.67 -5.91 1.98
N ARG A 53 -6.00 -6.06 1.95
CA ARG A 53 -6.69 -7.27 2.43
C ARG A 53 -6.25 -8.52 1.69
N ALA A 54 -6.09 -8.45 0.36
CA ALA A 54 -5.56 -9.57 -0.43
C ALA A 54 -4.11 -9.91 -0.04
N ALA A 55 -3.25 -8.92 0.13
CA ALA A 55 -1.85 -9.11 0.53
C ALA A 55 -1.72 -9.73 1.93
N LEU A 56 -2.52 -9.27 2.91
CA LEU A 56 -2.54 -9.83 4.27
C LEU A 56 -3.00 -11.30 4.30
N ASN A 57 -3.91 -11.68 3.40
CA ASN A 57 -4.37 -13.06 3.23
C ASN A 57 -3.38 -13.93 2.44
N ALA A 58 -2.62 -13.36 1.51
CA ALA A 58 -1.62 -14.08 0.71
C ALA A 58 -0.46 -14.65 1.57
N GLY A 59 -0.28 -14.17 2.79
CA GLY A 59 0.66 -14.72 3.79
C GLY A 59 0.17 -15.99 4.50
N ALA A 60 -0.91 -16.64 4.06
CA ALA A 60 -1.40 -17.90 4.62
C ALA A 60 -0.39 -19.06 4.39
N PRO A 61 -0.40 -20.12 5.23
CA PRO A 61 0.57 -21.21 5.15
C PRO A 61 0.54 -21.92 3.79
N GLY A 62 1.63 -21.81 3.03
CA GLY A 62 1.81 -22.40 1.70
C GLY A 62 3.11 -21.92 1.06
N THR A 63 3.47 -22.47 -0.10
CA THR A 63 4.61 -21.95 -0.89
C THR A 63 4.25 -20.58 -1.44
N ILE A 64 4.74 -19.52 -0.79
CA ILE A 64 4.72 -18.16 -1.34
C ILE A 64 5.45 -18.22 -2.68
N ALA A 65 4.76 -17.94 -3.78
CA ALA A 65 5.40 -17.83 -5.09
C ALA A 65 6.05 -16.46 -5.25
N MET A 66 7.17 -16.37 -5.96
CA MET A 66 7.78 -15.07 -6.33
C MET A 66 6.75 -14.17 -7.04
N GLN A 67 5.90 -14.76 -7.89
CA GLN A 67 4.80 -14.06 -8.56
C GLN A 67 3.82 -13.39 -7.58
N ALA A 68 3.58 -13.97 -6.40
CA ALA A 68 2.72 -13.34 -5.40
C ALA A 68 3.40 -12.10 -4.80
N ALA A 69 4.70 -12.17 -4.51
CA ALA A 69 5.47 -11.02 -4.03
C ALA A 69 5.53 -9.89 -5.08
N GLU A 70 5.71 -10.23 -6.35
CA GLU A 70 5.71 -9.28 -7.47
C GLU A 70 4.35 -8.60 -7.65
N ARG A 71 3.25 -9.35 -7.54
CA ARG A 71 1.88 -8.80 -7.59
C ARG A 71 1.63 -7.80 -6.45
N ILE A 72 2.01 -8.15 -5.22
CA ILE A 72 1.87 -7.23 -4.06
C ILE A 72 2.75 -5.98 -4.28
N GLY A 73 3.94 -6.13 -4.87
CA GLY A 73 4.78 -5.00 -5.26
C GLY A 73 4.12 -4.09 -6.31
N ALA A 74 3.47 -4.67 -7.32
CA ALA A 74 2.72 -3.93 -8.33
C ALA A 74 1.49 -3.21 -7.73
N ASP A 75 0.82 -3.84 -6.77
CA ASP A 75 -0.28 -3.24 -6.00
C ASP A 75 0.22 -2.01 -5.23
N ALA A 76 1.41 -2.07 -4.63
CA ALA A 76 2.00 -0.94 -3.93
C ALA A 76 2.27 0.25 -4.86
N GLU A 77 2.75 -0.01 -6.08
CA GLU A 77 2.99 1.03 -7.10
C GLU A 77 1.69 1.62 -7.65
N GLU A 78 0.62 0.84 -7.75
CA GLU A 78 -0.71 1.35 -8.10
C GLU A 78 -1.25 2.29 -7.01
N VAL A 79 -1.14 1.90 -5.73
CA VAL A 79 -1.54 2.77 -4.62
C VAL A 79 -0.69 4.05 -4.59
N ASP A 80 0.62 3.97 -4.88
CA ASP A 80 1.48 5.15 -4.99
C ASP A 80 1.05 6.10 -6.12
N ARG A 81 0.68 5.56 -7.30
CA ARG A 81 0.13 6.38 -8.39
C ARG A 81 -1.11 7.14 -7.95
N ARG A 82 -2.02 6.51 -7.20
CA ARG A 82 -3.24 7.17 -6.69
C ARG A 82 -2.94 8.19 -5.62
N LEU A 83 -2.02 7.92 -4.71
CA LEU A 83 -1.55 8.89 -3.73
C LEU A 83 -0.95 10.12 -4.42
N GLN A 84 -0.11 9.93 -5.45
CA GLN A 84 0.43 11.04 -6.24
C GLN A 84 -0.67 11.81 -6.98
N ALA A 85 -1.67 11.11 -7.54
CA ALA A 85 -2.81 11.75 -8.19
C ALA A 85 -3.64 12.59 -7.21
N LEU A 86 -3.89 12.07 -6.00
CA LEU A 86 -4.56 12.79 -4.91
C LEU A 86 -3.79 14.05 -4.53
N ARG A 87 -2.46 13.96 -4.32
CA ARG A 87 -1.61 15.11 -3.97
C ARG A 87 -1.50 16.17 -5.08
N ARG A 88 -1.68 15.77 -6.33
CA ARG A 88 -1.70 16.67 -7.49
C ARG A 88 -3.10 17.23 -7.76
N ALA A 89 -4.14 16.64 -7.19
CA ALA A 89 -5.49 17.14 -7.34
C ALA A 89 -5.58 18.54 -6.72
N GLY A 90 -6.30 19.43 -7.39
CA GLY A 90 -6.58 20.77 -6.86
C GLY A 90 -7.48 20.71 -5.61
N PRO A 91 -7.98 21.86 -5.13
CA PRO A 91 -8.78 21.91 -3.91
C PRO A 91 -10.06 21.06 -4.04
N ALA A 92 -10.24 20.12 -3.10
CA ALA A 92 -11.44 19.29 -2.97
C ALA A 92 -12.55 20.04 -2.21
N SER A 93 -13.78 19.48 -2.20
CA SER A 93 -14.85 20.02 -1.34
C SER A 93 -14.59 19.66 0.12
N ASP A 94 -14.07 18.46 0.38
CA ASP A 94 -13.70 18.01 1.71
C ASP A 94 -12.19 17.81 1.84
N MET A 95 -11.51 18.82 2.38
CA MET A 95 -10.06 18.76 2.61
C MET A 95 -9.69 17.79 3.75
N ALA A 96 -10.62 17.50 4.67
CA ALA A 96 -10.37 16.55 5.76
C ALA A 96 -10.41 15.11 5.24
N LEU A 97 -11.30 14.81 4.29
CA LEU A 97 -11.27 13.56 3.52
C LEU A 97 -9.93 13.38 2.79
N VAL A 98 -9.44 14.42 2.10
CA VAL A 98 -8.18 14.35 1.36
C VAL A 98 -6.98 14.06 2.30
N ASP A 99 -6.90 14.73 3.45
CA ASP A 99 -5.82 14.48 4.43
C ASP A 99 -5.89 13.07 5.05
N ALA A 100 -7.11 12.62 5.38
CA ALA A 100 -7.34 11.26 5.86
C ALA A 100 -6.95 10.22 4.80
N ALA A 101 -7.33 10.44 3.53
CA ALA A 101 -6.99 9.59 2.41
C ALA A 101 -5.48 9.57 2.14
N ASP A 102 -4.79 10.70 2.22
CA ASP A 102 -3.33 10.77 2.06
C ASP A 102 -2.62 9.90 3.10
N SER A 103 -2.99 10.08 4.38
CA SER A 103 -2.48 9.30 5.50
C SER A 103 -2.70 7.79 5.30
N TYR A 104 -3.91 7.40 4.89
CA TYR A 104 -4.28 6.00 4.69
C TYR A 104 -3.56 5.38 3.49
N LEU A 105 -3.58 6.03 2.32
CA LEU A 105 -2.95 5.53 1.10
C LEU A 105 -1.43 5.42 1.25
N LEU A 106 -0.80 6.36 1.95
CA LEU A 106 0.62 6.29 2.30
C LEU A 106 0.92 5.04 3.16
N THR A 107 0.10 4.81 4.18
CA THR A 107 0.25 3.67 5.08
C THR A 107 0.02 2.34 4.33
N ALA A 108 -1.03 2.26 3.52
CA ALA A 108 -1.36 1.08 2.72
C ALA A 108 -0.24 0.75 1.71
N ARG A 109 0.28 1.77 1.00
CA ARG A 109 1.43 1.62 0.11
C ARG A 109 2.64 1.06 0.85
N GLU A 110 3.00 1.63 2.00
CA GLU A 110 4.19 1.19 2.74
C GLU A 110 4.00 -0.24 3.25
N LEU A 111 2.82 -0.59 3.77
CA LEU A 111 2.49 -1.97 4.15
C LEU A 111 2.65 -2.94 2.98
N LEU A 112 2.08 -2.63 1.81
CA LEU A 112 2.22 -3.47 0.61
C LEU A 112 3.70 -3.64 0.22
N LYS A 113 4.50 -2.56 0.23
CA LYS A 113 5.94 -2.63 -0.07
C LYS A 113 6.68 -3.54 0.90
N ARG A 114 6.38 -3.46 2.21
CA ARG A 114 7.04 -4.25 3.23
C ARG A 114 6.61 -5.72 3.21
N ILE A 115 5.34 -5.99 2.93
CA ILE A 115 4.84 -7.35 2.71
C ILE A 115 5.55 -7.97 1.49
N ALA A 116 5.58 -7.28 0.35
CA ALA A 116 6.28 -7.76 -0.84
C ALA A 116 7.78 -8.01 -0.57
N GLY A 117 8.44 -7.07 0.13
CA GLY A 117 9.83 -7.18 0.55
C GLY A 117 10.08 -8.40 1.41
N SER A 118 9.31 -8.57 2.49
CA SER A 118 9.40 -9.73 3.40
C SER A 118 9.22 -11.05 2.64
N HIS A 119 8.21 -11.16 1.76
CA HIS A 119 7.98 -12.34 0.94
C HIS A 119 9.18 -12.68 0.03
N LYS A 120 9.74 -11.67 -0.65
CA LYS A 120 10.93 -11.84 -1.50
C LYS A 120 12.15 -12.26 -0.69
N GLN A 121 12.41 -11.60 0.43
CA GLN A 121 13.54 -11.92 1.31
C GLN A 121 13.42 -13.32 1.90
N ARG A 122 12.20 -13.77 2.19
CA ARG A 122 11.95 -15.14 2.64
C ARG A 122 12.31 -16.17 1.58
N LEU A 123 11.99 -15.91 0.32
CA LEU A 123 12.38 -16.81 -0.78
C LEU A 123 13.89 -16.87 -0.96
N MET A 124 14.56 -15.71 -0.88
CA MET A 124 16.03 -15.63 -0.92
C MET A 124 16.66 -16.38 0.25
N LEU A 125 16.12 -16.21 1.47
CA LEU A 125 16.58 -16.92 2.66
C LEU A 125 16.38 -18.43 2.54
N ALA A 126 15.25 -18.88 2.02
CA ALA A 126 14.99 -20.31 1.83
C ALA A 126 15.99 -20.93 0.84
N ASP A 127 16.25 -20.24 -0.28
CA ASP A 127 17.24 -20.65 -1.29
C ASP A 127 18.66 -20.70 -0.71
N SER A 128 19.12 -19.63 -0.06
CA SER A 128 20.47 -19.58 0.51
C SER A 128 20.67 -20.54 1.67
N SER A 129 19.64 -20.77 2.50
CA SER A 129 19.67 -21.78 3.57
C SER A 129 19.74 -23.19 2.99
N GLN A 130 19.00 -23.48 1.92
CA GLN A 130 19.04 -24.78 1.27
C GLN A 130 20.38 -25.03 0.56
N ALA A 131 20.90 -24.04 -0.15
CA ALA A 131 22.21 -24.10 -0.79
C ALA A 131 23.31 -24.37 0.24
N LEU A 132 23.28 -23.67 1.39
CA LEU A 132 24.22 -23.91 2.48
C LEU A 132 24.09 -25.33 3.05
N ARG A 133 22.87 -25.82 3.30
CA ARG A 133 22.66 -27.21 3.77
C ARG A 133 23.23 -28.24 2.82
N ASN A 134 23.02 -28.04 1.51
CA ASN A 134 23.52 -28.95 0.49
C ASN A 134 25.04 -28.93 0.44
N HIS A 135 25.66 -27.75 0.50
CA HIS A 135 27.12 -27.61 0.57
C HIS A 135 27.72 -28.30 1.81
N MET A 136 27.07 -28.14 2.97
CA MET A 136 27.52 -28.74 4.23
C MET A 136 27.39 -30.27 4.28
N ARG A 137 26.64 -30.88 3.35
CA ARG A 137 26.47 -32.34 3.25
C ARG A 137 27.56 -33.02 2.40
N VAL A 138 28.34 -32.28 1.64
CA VAL A 138 29.39 -32.85 0.79
C VAL A 138 30.57 -33.34 1.64
N ASP A 139 31.06 -34.55 1.36
CA ASP A 139 32.04 -35.25 2.21
C ASP A 139 33.50 -34.77 1.98
N THR A 140 33.76 -34.15 0.83
CA THR A 140 35.10 -33.67 0.44
C THR A 140 35.39 -32.25 0.94
N ARG A 141 35.76 -32.15 2.23
CA ARG A 141 36.11 -30.89 2.91
C ARG A 141 37.53 -30.40 2.60
N THR A 142 37.78 -29.98 1.37
CA THR A 142 39.07 -29.38 0.96
C THR A 142 39.20 -27.91 1.41
N GLY A 143 40.35 -27.28 1.20
CA GLY A 143 40.54 -25.85 1.52
C GLY A 143 39.55 -24.93 0.78
N ALA A 144 39.15 -25.28 -0.45
CA ALA A 144 38.13 -24.55 -1.20
C ALA A 144 36.75 -24.66 -0.54
N TRP A 145 36.43 -25.83 0.03
CA TRP A 145 35.15 -26.10 0.70
C TRP A 145 34.88 -25.13 1.85
N VAL A 146 35.88 -24.83 2.69
CA VAL A 146 35.75 -23.91 3.83
C VAL A 146 35.43 -22.50 3.33
N SER A 147 36.13 -22.03 2.29
CA SER A 147 35.90 -20.70 1.73
C SER A 147 34.48 -20.54 1.14
N GLU A 148 33.97 -21.60 0.50
CA GLU A 148 32.62 -21.64 -0.05
C GLU A 148 31.55 -21.72 1.04
N ALA A 149 31.79 -22.48 2.11
CA ALA A 149 30.90 -22.55 3.27
C ALA A 149 30.77 -21.17 3.95
N VAL A 150 31.88 -20.45 4.14
CA VAL A 150 31.89 -19.10 4.70
C VAL A 150 31.11 -18.12 3.80
N ARG A 151 31.30 -18.17 2.49
CA ARG A 151 30.54 -17.34 1.53
C ARG A 151 29.05 -17.68 1.54
N GLY A 152 28.69 -18.96 1.61
CA GLY A 152 27.31 -19.42 1.72
C GLY A 152 26.65 -18.91 3.00
N LYS A 153 27.33 -19.02 4.14
CA LYS A 153 26.85 -18.49 5.42
C LYS A 153 26.68 -16.98 5.39
N ALA A 154 27.63 -16.24 4.83
CA ALA A 154 27.54 -14.78 4.71
C ALA A 154 26.33 -14.34 3.85
N ARG A 155 26.02 -15.08 2.79
CA ARG A 155 24.82 -14.86 1.96
C ARG A 155 23.54 -15.13 2.74
N MET A 156 23.44 -16.28 3.38
CA MET A 156 22.29 -16.64 4.22
C MET A 156 22.06 -15.61 5.34
N ASP A 157 23.11 -15.13 6.00
CA ASP A 157 23.02 -14.09 7.03
C ASP A 157 22.53 -12.74 6.48
N LYS A 158 22.95 -12.40 5.27
CA LYS A 158 22.48 -11.19 4.59
C LYS A 158 20.97 -11.28 4.30
N ASP A 159 20.53 -12.41 3.75
CA ASP A 159 19.12 -12.63 3.40
C ASP A 159 18.25 -12.69 4.67
N PHE A 160 18.74 -13.34 5.74
CA PHE A 160 18.07 -13.36 7.05
C PHE A 160 17.91 -11.95 7.63
N ARG A 161 18.96 -11.11 7.57
CA ARG A 161 18.86 -9.71 8.04
C ARG A 161 17.81 -8.94 7.23
N GLY A 162 17.78 -9.12 5.90
CA GLY A 162 16.77 -8.51 5.04
C GLY A 162 15.36 -8.92 5.44
N PHE A 163 15.11 -10.23 5.55
CA PHE A 163 13.83 -10.78 5.97
C PHE A 163 13.38 -10.26 7.34
N ARG A 164 14.29 -10.23 8.32
CA ARG A 164 14.00 -9.72 9.67
C ARG A 164 13.59 -8.25 9.64
N ILE A 165 14.35 -7.40 8.95
CA ILE A 165 14.05 -5.96 8.88
C ILE A 165 12.67 -5.71 8.29
N ASP A 166 12.35 -6.31 7.13
CA ASP A 166 11.07 -6.08 6.48
C ASP A 166 9.89 -6.62 7.30
N THR A 167 10.09 -7.75 7.99
CA THR A 167 9.06 -8.35 8.85
C THR A 167 8.80 -7.51 10.11
N GLU A 168 9.86 -7.04 10.79
CA GLU A 168 9.74 -6.15 11.95
C GLU A 168 9.09 -4.80 11.59
N MET A 169 9.42 -4.24 10.42
CA MET A 169 8.79 -3.01 9.94
C MET A 169 7.32 -3.22 9.59
N THR A 170 6.98 -4.37 9.00
CA THR A 170 5.58 -4.73 8.75
C THR A 170 4.80 -4.83 10.06
N ASP A 171 5.33 -5.50 11.09
CA ASP A 171 4.65 -5.61 12.39
C ASP A 171 4.41 -4.24 13.04
N LYS A 172 5.40 -3.34 12.99
CA LYS A 172 5.26 -1.95 13.50
C LYS A 172 4.17 -1.18 12.77
N LEU A 173 4.13 -1.24 11.44
CA LEU A 173 3.11 -0.57 10.65
C LEU A 173 1.72 -1.13 10.91
N LEU A 174 1.59 -2.46 11.06
CA LEU A 174 0.32 -3.10 11.40
C LEU A 174 -0.14 -2.72 12.81
N ALA A 175 0.77 -2.52 13.76
CA ALA A 175 0.41 -2.09 15.12
C ALA A 175 -0.25 -0.70 15.15
N SER A 176 0.25 0.25 14.35
CA SER A 176 -0.32 1.61 14.24
C SER A 176 -1.35 1.76 13.12
N PHE A 177 -1.68 0.69 12.39
CA PHE A 177 -2.56 0.78 11.21
C PHE A 177 -3.98 1.23 11.56
N HIS A 178 -4.49 0.85 12.73
CA HIS A 178 -5.80 1.27 13.21
C HIS A 178 -5.95 2.81 13.27
N GLU A 179 -4.86 3.55 13.51
CA GLU A 179 -4.88 5.01 13.54
C GLU A 179 -5.25 5.60 12.17
N SER A 180 -4.73 5.02 11.07
CA SER A 180 -5.08 5.48 9.72
C SER A 180 -6.49 5.06 9.31
N GLN A 181 -6.95 3.88 9.77
CA GLN A 181 -8.34 3.44 9.59
C GLN A 181 -9.33 4.38 10.29
N ASN A 182 -9.02 4.81 11.51
CA ASN A 182 -9.86 5.75 12.27
C ASN A 182 -10.03 7.10 11.56
N LYS A 183 -9.00 7.58 10.85
CA LYS A 183 -9.08 8.83 10.08
C LYS A 183 -10.06 8.74 8.91
N ILE A 184 -10.12 7.59 8.23
CA ILE A 184 -10.99 7.42 7.05
C ILE A 184 -12.39 6.92 7.40
N ALA A 185 -12.59 6.33 8.58
CA ALA A 185 -13.85 5.71 9.00
C ALA A 185 -15.10 6.61 8.87
N PRO A 186 -15.06 7.94 9.12
CA PRO A 186 -16.23 8.80 8.93
C PRO A 186 -16.67 8.94 7.46
N TYR A 187 -15.80 8.64 6.50
CA TYR A 187 -16.00 8.92 5.08
C TYR A 187 -16.26 7.67 4.23
N VAL A 188 -16.07 6.47 4.79
CA VAL A 188 -16.17 5.20 4.06
C VAL A 188 -17.09 4.22 4.77
N GLY A 189 -17.63 3.25 4.02
CA GLY A 189 -18.40 2.16 4.62
C GLY A 189 -17.53 1.23 5.47
N ALA A 190 -18.08 0.63 6.52
CA ALA A 190 -17.35 -0.27 7.42
C ALA A 190 -16.67 -1.46 6.70
N ALA A 191 -17.21 -1.93 5.58
CA ALA A 191 -16.62 -2.99 4.77
C ALA A 191 -15.29 -2.61 4.10
N VAL A 192 -15.02 -1.31 3.96
CA VAL A 192 -13.76 -0.79 3.45
C VAL A 192 -12.64 -1.00 4.47
N LEU A 193 -12.96 -0.83 5.75
CA LEU A 193 -12.01 -1.03 6.85
C LEU A 193 -11.59 -2.51 6.93
N ILE A 194 -10.31 -2.72 7.21
CA ILE A 194 -9.72 -4.03 7.42
C ILE A 194 -9.96 -4.43 8.87
N ASP A 195 -10.55 -5.61 9.03
CA ASP A 195 -10.84 -6.22 10.33
C ASP A 195 -9.58 -6.34 11.19
N GLU A 196 -9.65 -5.88 12.44
CA GLU A 196 -8.58 -5.97 13.42
C GLU A 196 -8.14 -7.43 13.64
N LYS A 197 -9.06 -8.40 13.55
CA LYS A 197 -8.75 -9.83 13.59
C LYS A 197 -7.82 -10.22 12.45
N LEU A 198 -8.06 -9.74 11.22
CA LEU A 198 -7.20 -10.04 10.08
C LEU A 198 -5.80 -9.43 10.27
N VAL A 199 -5.72 -8.21 10.80
CA VAL A 199 -4.46 -7.55 11.15
C VAL A 199 -3.71 -8.35 12.21
N ALA A 200 -4.37 -8.74 13.30
CA ALA A 200 -3.79 -9.53 14.37
C ALA A 200 -3.29 -10.90 13.89
N GLU A 201 -4.07 -11.59 13.05
CA GLU A 201 -3.66 -12.86 12.45
C GLU A 201 -2.44 -12.69 11.54
N ALA A 202 -2.39 -11.65 10.71
CA ALA A 202 -1.25 -11.37 9.85
C ALA A 202 0.03 -11.11 10.67
N ARG A 203 -0.08 -10.32 11.75
CA ARG A 203 1.02 -10.09 12.70
C ARG A 203 1.48 -11.38 13.38
N GLN A 204 0.53 -12.20 13.83
CA GLN A 204 0.85 -13.48 14.45
C GLN A 204 1.61 -14.41 13.48
N ARG A 205 1.16 -14.50 12.22
CA ARG A 205 1.84 -15.28 11.17
C ARG A 205 3.27 -14.78 10.94
N ALA A 206 3.44 -13.49 10.70
CA ALA A 206 4.75 -12.86 10.50
C ALA A 206 5.71 -13.14 11.67
N ASN A 207 5.24 -13.01 12.90
CA ASN A 207 6.04 -13.27 14.11
C ASN A 207 6.41 -14.74 14.28
N GLN A 208 5.51 -15.67 13.97
CA GLN A 208 5.81 -17.11 13.99
C GLN A 208 6.88 -17.48 12.95
N GLU A 209 6.80 -16.89 11.76
CA GLU A 209 7.77 -17.13 10.69
C GLU A 209 9.14 -16.55 11.02
N LEU A 210 9.19 -15.34 11.59
CA LEU A 210 10.42 -14.75 12.06
C LEU A 210 11.10 -15.60 13.15
N LYS A 211 10.32 -16.15 14.09
CA LYS A 211 10.83 -17.08 15.11
C LYS A 211 11.43 -18.34 14.47
N ARG A 212 10.76 -18.93 13.48
CA ARG A 212 11.28 -20.11 12.75
C ARG A 212 12.59 -19.80 12.02
N ALA A 213 12.63 -18.71 11.26
CA ALA A 213 13.83 -18.30 10.54
C ALA A 213 15.01 -17.98 11.48
N THR A 214 14.72 -17.40 12.65
CA THR A 214 15.73 -17.11 13.68
C THR A 214 16.33 -18.40 14.24
N ALA A 215 15.47 -19.37 14.61
CA ALA A 215 15.92 -20.67 15.11
C ALA A 215 16.75 -21.43 14.04
N GLU A 216 16.35 -21.35 12.77
CA GLU A 216 17.09 -21.93 11.66
C GLU A 216 18.48 -21.28 11.51
N ASN A 217 18.57 -19.95 11.49
CA ASN A 217 19.84 -19.24 11.41
C ASN A 217 20.77 -19.57 12.59
N GLU A 218 20.22 -19.64 13.82
CA GLU A 218 20.98 -20.05 15.00
C GLU A 218 21.55 -21.46 14.88
N SER A 219 20.82 -22.39 14.25
CA SER A 219 21.30 -23.76 14.06
C SER A 219 22.59 -23.85 13.22
N PHE A 220 22.79 -22.92 12.28
CA PHE A 220 24.03 -22.81 11.50
C PHE A 220 25.15 -22.07 12.22
N ARG A 221 24.86 -21.35 13.32
CA ARG A 221 25.90 -20.72 14.15
C ARG A 221 26.54 -21.70 15.13
N ARG A 222 25.82 -22.77 15.49
CA ARG A 222 26.27 -23.78 16.46
C ARG A 222 26.97 -24.98 15.81
N ARG A 223 26.98 -25.06 14.48
CA ARG A 223 27.67 -26.08 13.67
C ARG A 223 28.97 -25.54 13.13
#